data_AF-A0AA36BVE5-F1
#
_entry.id   AF-A0AA36BVE5-F1
#
_cell.length_a   1.000
_cell.length_b   1.000
_cell.length_c   1.000
_cell.angle_alpha   90.00
_cell.angle_beta   90.00
_cell.angle_gamma   90.00
#
_symmetry.space_group_name_H-M   'P 1'
#
loop_
_entity.id
_entity.type
_entity.pdbx_description
1 polymer ?
#
loop_
_entity_poly.entity_id
_entity_poly.type
_entity_poly.pdbx_seq_one_letter_code
_entity_poly.pdbx_strand_id
1 'polypeptide(L)'
;MYEVTKIWHNYLLEIASDKIKKLTSPKTLAAVRLTAEHRTGGLDETEEAEGIQVLSTIFDIWESSHKKHSKDLAETSLALAMLFYCLEQYDKAKKFCNKAYQVCEDKEYSETILKFLNSSKELSP
;
A
#
# COMPACT_ATOMS: atom_id res chain seq x y z
N MET A 1 -12.18 -10.83 -9.73
CA MET A 1 -11.38 -9.59 -9.56
C MET A 1 -11.45 -9.07 -8.13
N TYR A 2 -12.65 -8.86 -7.56
CA TYR A 2 -12.83 -8.41 -6.16
C TYR A 2 -12.08 -9.25 -5.10
N GLU A 3 -12.11 -10.58 -5.21
CA GLU A 3 -11.40 -11.46 -4.27
C GLU A 3 -9.89 -11.31 -4.34
N VAL A 4 -9.32 -11.11 -5.53
CA VAL A 4 -7.87 -10.96 -5.73
C VAL A 4 -7.39 -9.66 -5.09
N THR A 5 -8.10 -8.54 -5.32
CA THR A 5 -7.77 -7.26 -4.68
C THR A 5 -7.85 -7.37 -3.15
N LYS A 6 -8.85 -8.08 -2.61
CA LYS A 6 -8.96 -8.29 -1.16
C LYS A 6 -7.85 -9.15 -0.57
N ILE A 7 -7.47 -10.23 -1.25
CA ILE A 7 -6.36 -11.10 -0.82
C ILE A 7 -5.07 -10.28 -0.74
N TRP A 8 -4.76 -9.54 -1.81
CA TRP A 8 -3.60 -8.64 -1.82
C TRP A 8 -3.70 -7.53 -0.78
N HIS A 9 -4.86 -6.90 -0.63
CA HIS A 9 -5.07 -5.86 0.38
C HIS A 9 -4.82 -6.38 1.79
N ASN A 10 -5.36 -7.54 2.16
CA ASN A 10 -5.16 -8.12 3.49
C ASN A 10 -3.70 -8.53 3.73
N TYR A 11 -3.07 -9.17 2.75
CA TYR A 11 -1.67 -9.58 2.82
C TYR A 11 -0.72 -8.38 2.93
N LEU A 12 -0.93 -7.35 2.10
CA LEU A 12 -0.12 -6.12 2.13
C LEU A 12 -0.39 -5.30 3.39
N LEU A 13 -1.61 -5.31 3.92
CA LEU A 13 -1.94 -4.65 5.19
C LEU A 13 -1.17 -5.28 6.36
N GLU A 14 -1.03 -6.60 6.39
CA GLU A 14 -0.26 -7.31 7.42
C GLU A 14 1.23 -6.92 7.36
N ILE A 15 1.83 -6.99 6.17
CA ILE A 15 3.25 -6.65 5.96
C ILE A 15 3.51 -5.15 6.24
N ALA A 16 2.67 -4.26 5.72
CA ALA A 16 2.82 -2.83 5.92
C ALA A 16 2.62 -2.45 7.39
N SER A 17 1.65 -3.07 8.09
CA SER A 17 1.44 -2.85 9.52
C SER A 17 2.63 -3.30 10.35
N ASP A 18 3.25 -4.42 9.99
CA ASP A 18 4.46 -4.91 10.68
C ASP A 18 5.67 -4.00 10.42
N LYS A 19 5.83 -3.47 9.20
CA LYS A 19 6.84 -2.45 8.90
C LYS A 19 6.60 -1.16 9.72
N ILE A 20 5.36 -0.66 9.76
CA ILE A 20 4.99 0.54 10.53
C ILE A 20 5.21 0.33 12.04
N LYS A 21 4.86 -0.83 12.59
CA LYS A 21 5.10 -1.20 14.00
C LYS A 21 6.59 -1.32 14.34
N LYS A 22 7.39 -1.93 13.47
CA LYS A 22 8.85 -2.03 13.64
C LYS A 22 9.51 -0.65 13.67
N LEU A 23 8.98 0.32 12.93
CA LEU A 23 9.48 1.70 12.86
C LEU A 23 8.99 2.61 13.99
N THR A 24 7.83 2.33 14.59
CA THR A 24 7.26 3.12 15.71
C THR A 24 7.76 2.70 17.10
N SER A 25 8.58 1.66 17.21
CA SER A 25 9.30 1.31 18.44
C SER A 25 10.57 2.17 18.61
N PRO A 26 10.67 3.02 19.67
CA PRO A 26 11.81 3.92 19.87
C PRO A 26 13.16 3.20 20.02
N LYS A 27 13.16 1.93 20.44
CA LYS A 27 14.38 1.13 20.60
C LYS A 27 14.90 0.53 19.29
N THR A 28 14.11 0.57 18.21
CA THR A 28 14.40 -0.14 16.96
C THR A 28 14.93 0.79 15.86
N LEU A 29 14.62 2.09 15.93
CA LEU A 29 15.01 3.09 14.92
C LEU A 29 16.56 3.25 14.77
N ALA A 30 17.31 3.07 15.87
CA ALA A 30 18.78 3.12 15.85
C ALA A 30 19.43 1.84 15.32
N ALA A 31 18.76 0.69 15.45
CA ALA A 31 19.27 -0.60 14.97
C ALA A 31 18.94 -0.84 13.48
N VAL A 32 17.73 -0.46 13.04
CA VAL A 32 17.27 -0.65 11.64
C VAL A 32 18.13 0.10 10.63
N ARG A 33 18.69 1.27 11.00
CA ARG A 33 19.56 2.06 10.12
C ARG A 33 20.94 1.44 9.90
N LEU A 34 21.36 0.50 10.77
CA LEU A 34 22.64 -0.22 10.68
C LEU A 34 22.49 -1.64 10.13
N THR A 35 21.27 -2.19 10.10
CA THR A 35 21.00 -3.56 9.64
C THR A 35 20.10 -3.60 8.41
N ALA A 36 20.44 -2.82 7.37
CA ALA A 36 19.79 -2.87 6.06
C ALA A 36 19.86 -4.26 5.36
N GLU A 37 20.38 -5.29 6.02
CA GLU A 37 20.55 -6.65 5.48
C GLU A 37 19.89 -7.77 6.29
N HIS A 38 18.94 -7.50 7.20
CA HIS A 38 18.26 -8.58 7.92
C HIS A 38 16.76 -8.69 7.59
N ARG A 39 16.51 -9.48 6.53
CA ARG A 39 15.23 -10.14 6.22
C ARG A 39 14.47 -10.54 7.49
N THR A 40 13.25 -10.05 7.62
CA THR A 40 12.15 -10.77 8.31
C THR A 40 10.82 -10.38 7.65
N GLY A 41 10.45 -11.11 6.58
CA GLY A 41 9.12 -11.07 5.96
C GLY A 41 8.84 -9.89 5.01
N GLY A 42 9.69 -9.69 4.01
CA GLY A 42 9.38 -8.82 2.86
C GLY A 42 8.96 -9.69 1.66
N LEU A 43 8.18 -9.11 0.74
CA LEU A 43 7.88 -9.72 -0.57
C LEU A 43 9.19 -10.17 -1.22
N ASP A 44 9.22 -11.36 -1.81
CA ASP A 44 10.33 -11.74 -2.69
C ASP A 44 10.16 -11.12 -4.08
N GLU A 45 11.24 -11.05 -4.86
CA GLU A 45 11.23 -10.41 -6.19
C GLU A 45 10.15 -10.94 -7.14
N THR A 46 9.73 -12.21 -6.97
CA THR A 46 8.64 -12.81 -7.75
C THR A 46 7.30 -12.27 -7.29
N GLU A 47 7.04 -12.28 -5.98
CA GLU A 47 5.82 -11.75 -5.37
C GLU A 47 5.67 -10.24 -5.64
N GLU A 48 6.78 -9.50 -5.65
CA GLU A 48 6.81 -8.07 -6.00
C GLU A 48 6.36 -7.85 -7.46
N ALA A 49 6.96 -8.59 -8.40
CA ALA A 49 6.65 -8.45 -9.82
C ALA A 49 5.19 -8.86 -10.13
N GLU A 50 4.73 -9.95 -9.53
CA GLU A 50 3.34 -10.41 -9.67
C GLU A 50 2.36 -9.41 -9.06
N GLY A 51 2.64 -8.91 -7.84
CA GLY A 51 1.82 -7.92 -7.17
C GLY A 51 1.68 -6.64 -8.01
N ILE A 52 2.79 -6.13 -8.56
CA ILE A 52 2.78 -4.95 -9.44
C ILE A 52 1.93 -5.23 -10.67
N GLN A 53 2.16 -6.34 -11.36
CA GLN A 53 1.48 -6.67 -12.60
C GLN A 53 -0.03 -6.83 -12.39
N VAL A 54 -0.43 -7.64 -11.41
CA VAL A 54 -1.83 -7.96 -11.13
C VAL A 54 -2.58 -6.71 -10.68
N LEU A 55 -2.07 -5.99 -9.69
CA LEU A 55 -2.76 -4.81 -9.16
C LEU A 55 -2.81 -3.66 -10.17
N SER A 56 -1.76 -3.45 -10.97
CA SER A 56 -1.78 -2.43 -12.03
C SER A 56 -2.78 -2.77 -13.12
N THR A 57 -2.86 -4.05 -13.53
CA THR A 57 -3.84 -4.50 -14.52
C THR A 57 -5.27 -4.30 -14.04
N ILE A 58 -5.56 -4.64 -12.77
CA ILE A 58 -6.88 -4.43 -12.17
C ILE A 58 -7.19 -2.94 -12.07
N PHE A 59 -6.21 -2.12 -11.69
CA PHE A 59 -6.35 -0.67 -11.64
C PHE A 59 -6.71 -0.08 -13.01
N ASP A 60 -5.99 -0.48 -14.07
CA ASP A 60 -6.24 0.01 -15.43
C ASP A 60 -7.66 -0.36 -15.92
N ILE A 61 -8.15 -1.56 -15.58
CA ILE A 61 -9.52 -2.00 -15.89
C ILE A 61 -10.54 -1.08 -15.21
N TRP A 62 -10.36 -0.79 -13.92
CA TRP A 62 -11.28 0.07 -13.17
C TRP A 62 -11.21 1.52 -13.62
N GLU A 63 -10.01 2.04 -13.88
CA GLU A 63 -9.80 3.42 -14.32
C GLU A 63 -10.36 3.65 -15.74
N SER A 64 -10.24 2.66 -16.63
CA SER A 64 -10.76 2.73 -17.99
C SER A 64 -12.26 2.45 -18.08
N SER A 65 -12.88 1.93 -17.02
CA SER A 65 -14.30 1.60 -16.99
C SER A 65 -15.16 2.86 -16.93
N HIS A 66 -16.16 2.96 -17.81
CA HIS A 66 -17.15 4.06 -17.79
C HIS A 66 -18.21 3.92 -16.69
N LYS A 67 -18.15 2.85 -15.88
CA LYS A 67 -19.05 2.62 -14.74
C LYS A 67 -18.45 3.21 -13.46
N LYS A 68 -19.29 3.75 -12.58
CA LYS A 68 -18.88 4.22 -11.24
C LYS A 68 -18.46 3.04 -10.35
N HIS A 69 -17.18 2.67 -10.42
CA HIS A 69 -16.52 1.74 -9.53
C HIS A 69 -15.62 2.50 -8.53
N SER A 70 -16.15 3.58 -7.95
CA SER A 70 -15.43 4.47 -7.03
C SER A 70 -14.79 3.70 -5.88
N LYS A 71 -15.54 2.75 -5.30
CA LYS A 71 -15.06 1.88 -4.23
C LYS A 71 -13.97 0.89 -4.69
N ASP A 72 -14.21 0.13 -5.77
CA ASP A 72 -13.23 -0.86 -6.25
C ASP A 72 -11.91 -0.19 -6.71
N LEU A 73 -12.02 0.99 -7.32
CA LEU A 73 -10.89 1.81 -7.71
C LEU A 73 -10.15 2.37 -6.49
N ALA A 74 -10.86 2.78 -5.45
CA ALA A 74 -10.25 3.23 -4.19
C ALA A 74 -9.48 2.08 -3.50
N GLU A 75 -10.11 0.91 -3.38
CA GLU A 75 -9.51 -0.28 -2.76
C GLU A 75 -8.26 -0.74 -3.53
N THR A 76 -8.34 -0.80 -4.86
CA THR A 76 -7.19 -1.18 -5.71
C THR A 76 -6.07 -0.14 -5.65
N SER A 77 -6.41 1.15 -5.61
CA SER A 77 -5.43 2.24 -5.46
C SER A 77 -4.73 2.17 -4.10
N LEU A 78 -5.46 1.86 -3.02
CA LEU A 78 -4.86 1.72 -1.70
C LEU A 78 -3.94 0.49 -1.64
N ALA A 79 -4.33 -0.64 -2.25
CA ALA A 79 -3.47 -1.82 -2.33
C ALA A 79 -2.16 -1.54 -3.09
N LEU A 80 -2.21 -0.82 -4.21
CA LEU A 80 -1.01 -0.35 -4.92
C LEU A 80 -0.15 0.58 -4.05
N ALA A 81 -0.78 1.47 -3.30
CA ALA A 81 -0.06 2.36 -2.39
C ALA A 81 0.71 1.58 -1.31
N MET A 82 0.08 0.57 -0.71
CA MET A 82 0.71 -0.32 0.27
C MET A 82 1.84 -1.15 -0.34
N LEU A 83 1.64 -1.70 -1.55
CA LEU A 83 2.68 -2.42 -2.28
C LEU A 83 3.90 -1.54 -2.52
N PHE A 84 3.73 -0.37 -3.14
CA PHE A 84 4.86 0.53 -3.39
C PHE A 84 5.52 1.04 -2.10
N TYR A 85 4.77 1.15 -1.01
CA TYR A 85 5.33 1.45 0.30
C TYR A 85 6.21 0.30 0.81
N CYS A 86 5.75 -0.95 0.67
CA CYS A 86 6.56 -2.14 1.00
C CYS A 86 7.84 -2.22 0.15
N LEU A 87 7.79 -1.76 -1.10
CA LEU A 87 8.92 -1.69 -2.02
C LEU A 87 9.81 -0.44 -1.82
N GLU A 88 9.53 0.39 -0.81
CA GLU A 88 10.24 1.64 -0.53
C GLU A 88 10.19 2.67 -1.69
N GLN A 89 9.22 2.50 -2.61
CA GLN A 89 8.92 3.41 -3.71
C GLN A 89 7.91 4.47 -3.24
N TYR A 90 8.31 5.30 -2.28
CA TYR A 90 7.42 6.21 -1.56
C TYR A 90 6.69 7.23 -2.45
N ASP A 91 7.33 7.71 -3.52
CA ASP A 91 6.68 8.61 -4.49
C ASP A 91 5.48 7.96 -5.17
N LYS A 92 5.63 6.68 -5.56
CA LYS A 92 4.52 5.91 -6.15
C LYS A 92 3.47 5.58 -5.10
N ALA A 93 3.89 5.21 -3.89
CA ALA A 93 2.97 4.96 -2.78
C ALA A 93 2.06 6.17 -2.51
N LYS A 94 2.65 7.37 -2.45
CA LYS A 94 1.93 8.64 -2.25
C LYS A 94 0.99 8.95 -3.41
N LYS A 95 1.43 8.74 -4.66
CA LYS A 95 0.59 8.94 -5.85
C LYS A 95 -0.69 8.09 -5.76
N PHE A 96 -0.55 6.80 -5.50
CA PHE A 96 -1.70 5.89 -5.44
C PHE A 96 -2.57 6.10 -4.19
N CYS A 97 -1.97 6.49 -3.07
CA CYS A 97 -2.73 6.86 -1.87
C CYS A 97 -3.60 8.10 -2.10
N ASN A 98 -3.06 9.13 -2.76
CA ASN A 98 -3.84 10.31 -3.15
C ASN A 98 -4.96 9.95 -4.12
N LYS A 99 -4.70 9.07 -5.10
CA LYS A 99 -5.71 8.58 -6.02
C LYS A 99 -6.83 7.84 -5.27
N ALA A 100 -6.48 6.95 -4.34
CA ALA A 100 -7.44 6.25 -3.50
C ALA A 100 -8.34 7.24 -2.74
N TYR A 101 -7.75 8.28 -2.15
CA TYR A 101 -8.50 9.31 -1.44
C TYR A 101 -9.45 10.11 -2.36
N GLN A 102 -8.99 10.48 -3.56
CA GLN A 102 -9.78 11.26 -4.53
C GLN A 102 -11.02 10.53 -5.04
N VAL A 103 -10.91 9.21 -5.24
CA VAL A 103 -11.99 8.39 -5.80
C VAL A 103 -12.85 7.73 -4.72
N CYS A 104 -12.43 7.79 -3.46
CA CYS A 104 -13.17 7.25 -2.32
C CYS A 104 -14.38 8.12 -1.99
N GLU A 105 -15.58 7.62 -2.28
CA GLU A 105 -16.85 8.26 -1.89
C GLU A 105 -17.28 7.88 -0.46
N ASP A 106 -16.63 6.87 0.14
CA ASP A 106 -16.92 6.36 1.48
C ASP A 106 -16.10 7.10 2.55
N LYS A 107 -16.77 7.75 3.50
CA LYS A 107 -16.12 8.51 4.58
C LYS A 107 -15.29 7.63 5.50
N GLU A 108 -15.78 6.45 5.88
CA GLU A 108 -15.07 5.55 6.80
C GLU A 108 -13.80 4.99 6.14
N TYR A 109 -13.90 4.65 4.86
CA TYR A 109 -12.74 4.19 4.10
C TYR A 109 -11.71 5.31 3.86
N SER A 110 -12.18 6.55 3.68
CA SER A 110 -11.31 7.72 3.54
C SER A 110 -10.45 7.97 4.79
N GLU A 111 -10.97 7.71 5.99
CA GLU A 111 -10.20 7.81 7.24
C GLU A 111 -9.08 6.77 7.32
N THR A 112 -9.33 5.56 6.81
CA THR A 112 -8.32 4.50 6.74
C THR A 112 -7.18 4.88 5.80
N ILE A 113 -7.51 5.44 4.64
CA ILE A 113 -6.53 5.96 3.67
C ILE A 113 -5.71 7.10 4.28
N LEU A 114 -6.35 8.02 5.01
CA LEU A 114 -5.67 9.14 5.67
C LEU A 114 -4.73 8.68 6.80
N LYS A 115 -5.15 7.69 7.60
CA LYS A 115 -4.28 7.11 8.64
C LYS A 115 -3.02 6.51 8.01
N PHE A 116 -3.16 5.74 6.93
CA PHE A 116 -2.02 5.20 6.20
C PHE A 116 -1.13 6.31 5.60
N LEU A 117 -1.72 7.35 5.02
CA LEU A 117 -0.99 8.48 4.45
C LEU A 117 -0.19 9.26 5.52
N ASN A 118 -0.75 9.44 6.71
CA ASN A 118 -0.07 10.15 7.79
C ASN A 118 1.04 9.30 8.42
N SER A 119 0.79 8.01 8.65
CA SER A 119 1.84 7.08 9.11
C SER A 119 2.98 6.93 8.11
N SER A 120 2.72 6.99 6.80
CA SER A 120 3.77 6.95 5.77
C SER A 120 4.54 8.26 5.60
N LYS A 121 3.93 9.42 5.86
CA LYS A 121 4.60 10.74 5.85
C LYS A 121 5.66 10.89 6.93
N GLU A 122 5.43 10.33 8.12
CA GLU A 122 6.42 10.30 9.21
C GLU A 122 7.63 9.39 8.91
N LEU A 123 7.57 8.64 7.81
CA LEU A 123 8.56 7.65 7.39
C LEU A 123 9.27 8.05 6.08
N SER A 124 8.92 9.20 5.49
CA SER A 124 9.68 9.81 4.40
C SER A 124 10.86 10.59 5.00
N PRO A 125 12.10 10.38 4.53
CA PRO A 125 13.29 11.08 5.04
C PRO A 125 13.25 12.59 4.81
#